data_AF-A0A7Y7QYW7-F1
#
_entry.id   AF-A0A7Y7QYW7-F1
#
_cell.length_a   1.000
_cell.length_b   1.000
_cell.length_c   1.000
_cell.angle_alpha   90.00
_cell.angle_beta   90.00
_cell.angle_gamma   90.00
#
_symmetry.space_group_name_H-M   'P 1'
#
loop_
_entity.id
_entity.type
_entity.pdbx_description
1 polymer ?
#
loop_
_entity_poly.entity_id
_entity_poly.type
_entity_poly.pdbx_seq_one_letter_code
_entity_poly.pdbx_strand_id
1 'polypeptide(L)'
;MAHREQQVGSPGSGIPEHKADADLADDFRTQSFHLMQAHPIAAAHLVLAAASIAPTCAAEQEVADEFSYVIADFAQQLGILHQRELRRRSRLSAVKS
;
A
#
# COMPACT_ATOMS: atom_id res chain seq x y z
N MET A 1 43.28 -17.23 -10.43
CA MET A 1 43.80 -16.06 -9.70
C MET A 1 43.05 -14.82 -10.17
N ALA A 2 42.11 -14.34 -9.36
CA ALA A 2 41.75 -12.93 -9.15
C ALA A 2 40.31 -12.86 -8.60
N HIS A 3 40.21 -12.94 -7.27
CA HIS A 3 39.17 -12.26 -6.52
C HIS A 3 39.25 -10.76 -6.83
N ARG A 4 38.11 -10.09 -7.04
CA ARG A 4 37.98 -8.69 -6.65
C ARG A 4 36.63 -8.48 -5.98
N GLU A 5 36.74 -8.37 -4.67
CA GLU A 5 35.71 -7.92 -3.76
C GLU A 5 35.41 -6.43 -3.98
N GLN A 6 34.18 -6.07 -3.59
CA GLN A 6 33.75 -4.79 -2.98
C GLN A 6 33.71 -3.50 -3.81
N GLN A 7 32.48 -3.02 -3.98
CA GLN A 7 32.09 -1.67 -3.55
C GLN A 7 30.59 -1.71 -3.19
N VAL A 8 30.23 -2.17 -1.98
CA VAL A 8 29.87 -1.32 -0.82
C VAL A 8 29.27 0.03 -1.22
N GLY A 9 27.93 0.08 -1.10
CA GLY A 9 27.12 1.19 -0.59
C GLY A 9 27.50 2.62 -0.98
N SER A 10 26.61 3.25 -1.75
CA SER A 10 26.46 4.71 -1.71
C SER A 10 25.28 5.04 -0.78
N PRO A 11 25.50 5.41 0.49
CA PRO A 11 24.44 5.93 1.35
C PRO A 11 24.26 7.41 1.01
N GLY A 12 23.15 7.74 0.35
CA GLY A 12 22.77 9.14 0.15
C GLY A 12 22.56 9.55 -1.29
N SER A 13 21.57 8.94 -1.94
CA SER A 13 20.80 9.61 -2.98
C SER A 13 19.42 8.97 -3.11
N GLY A 14 18.74 8.82 -1.97
CA GLY A 14 17.30 8.60 -2.02
C GLY A 14 16.67 9.93 -2.36
N ILE A 15 16.12 10.05 -3.57
CA ILE A 15 15.20 11.15 -3.91
C ILE A 15 14.18 11.23 -2.74
N PRO A 16 13.89 12.42 -2.18
CA PRO A 16 13.06 12.55 -0.97
C PRO A 16 11.74 11.77 -1.03
N GLU A 17 11.16 11.65 -2.22
CA GLU A 17 9.95 10.85 -2.52
C GLU A 17 10.14 9.36 -2.21
N HIS A 18 11.24 8.74 -2.64
CA HIS A 18 11.53 7.33 -2.34
C HIS A 18 11.73 7.03 -0.86
N LYS A 19 12.16 8.03 -0.08
CA LYS A 19 12.24 7.88 1.38
C LYS A 19 10.85 7.92 2.01
N ALA A 20 10.00 8.86 1.61
CA ALA A 20 8.63 8.95 2.09
C ALA A 20 7.80 7.71 1.75
N ASP A 21 7.98 7.17 0.54
CA ASP A 21 7.32 5.94 0.09
C ASP A 21 7.76 4.71 0.91
N ALA A 22 9.07 4.60 1.20
CA ALA A 22 9.59 3.53 2.04
C ALA A 22 9.07 3.62 3.48
N ASP A 23 9.07 4.82 4.07
CA ASP A 23 8.55 5.04 5.42
C ASP A 23 7.04 4.67 5.50
N LEU A 24 6.25 5.06 4.49
CA LEU A 24 4.82 4.72 4.41
C LEU A 24 4.58 3.20 4.25
N ALA A 25 5.38 2.53 3.42
CA ALA A 25 5.28 1.09 3.24
C ALA A 25 5.60 0.33 4.54
N ASP A 26 6.57 0.80 5.31
CA ASP A 26 6.91 0.21 6.61
C ASP A 26 5.83 0.41 7.67
N ASP A 27 5.13 1.56 7.65
CA ASP A 27 3.94 1.78 8.49
C ASP A 27 2.83 0.78 8.15
N PHE A 28 2.57 0.54 6.86
CA PHE A 28 1.59 -0.45 6.44
C PHE A 28 1.97 -1.87 6.85
N ARG A 29 3.24 -2.27 6.70
CA ARG A 29 3.73 -3.56 7.19
C ARG A 29 3.52 -3.70 8.69
N THR A 30 3.88 -2.67 9.47
CA THR A 30 3.72 -2.66 10.93
C THR A 30 2.25 -2.81 11.34
N GLN A 31 1.36 -2.04 10.72
CA GLN A 31 -0.08 -2.14 10.97
C GLN A 31 -0.64 -3.51 10.57
N SER A 32 -0.19 -4.07 9.45
CA SER A 32 -0.61 -5.40 9.01
C SER A 32 -0.28 -6.48 10.02
N PHE A 33 0.90 -6.41 10.64
CA PHE A 33 1.34 -7.35 11.67
C PHE A 33 0.41 -7.33 12.89
N HIS A 34 0.01 -6.14 13.34
CA HIS A 34 -0.93 -5.98 14.45
C HIS A 34 -2.34 -6.46 14.11
N LEU A 35 -2.77 -6.30 12.86
CA LEU A 35 -4.12 -6.66 12.42
C LEU A 35 -4.27 -8.13 12.02
N MET A 36 -3.17 -8.84 11.73
CA MET A 36 -3.18 -10.16 11.11
C MET A 36 -4.10 -11.18 11.81
N GLN A 37 -4.10 -11.20 13.15
CA GLN A 37 -4.88 -12.18 13.91
C GLN A 37 -6.39 -11.85 13.95
N ALA A 38 -6.74 -10.57 14.06
CA ALA A 38 -8.13 -10.13 14.20
C ALA A 38 -8.81 -9.89 12.84
N HIS A 39 -8.06 -9.40 11.87
CA HIS A 39 -8.53 -8.93 10.57
C HIS A 39 -7.55 -9.33 9.46
N PRO A 40 -7.42 -10.63 9.15
CA PRO A 40 -6.42 -11.14 8.20
C PRO A 40 -6.58 -10.56 6.80
N ILE A 41 -7.83 -10.31 6.36
CA ILE A 41 -8.11 -9.68 5.07
C ILE A 41 -7.57 -8.25 5.04
N ALA A 42 -7.81 -7.45 6.07
CA ALA A 42 -7.32 -6.08 6.14
C ALA A 42 -5.78 -6.03 6.20
N ALA A 43 -5.17 -6.94 6.96
CA ALA A 43 -3.72 -7.10 7.01
C ALA A 43 -3.13 -7.43 5.64
N ALA A 44 -3.74 -8.35 4.88
CA ALA A 44 -3.29 -8.70 3.54
C ALA A 44 -3.33 -7.50 2.57
N HIS A 45 -4.37 -6.66 2.63
CA HIS A 45 -4.44 -5.46 1.80
C HIS A 45 -3.33 -4.45 2.15
N LEU A 46 -2.98 -4.31 3.42
CA LEU A 46 -1.88 -3.42 3.86
C LEU A 46 -0.51 -3.93 3.40
N VAL A 47 -0.25 -5.24 3.53
CA VAL A 47 0.99 -5.84 3.01
C VAL A 47 1.09 -5.65 1.50
N LEU A 48 0.00 -5.86 0.79
CA LEU A 48 -0.02 -5.73 -0.65
C LEU A 48 0.16 -4.27 -1.10
N ALA A 49 -0.46 -3.31 -0.41
CA ALA A 49 -0.21 -1.90 -0.62
C ALA A 49 1.27 -1.52 -0.36
N ALA A 50 1.87 -2.03 0.72
CA ALA A 50 3.29 -1.81 1.02
C ALA A 50 4.21 -2.37 -0.09
N ALA A 51 3.91 -3.58 -0.57
CA ALA A 51 4.64 -4.21 -1.66
C ALA A 51 4.51 -3.42 -2.98
N SER A 52 3.36 -2.84 -3.28
CA SER A 52 3.16 -1.99 -4.45
C SER A 52 3.89 -0.64 -4.39
N ILE A 53 4.23 -0.15 -3.18
CA ILE A 53 4.90 1.14 -2.98
C ILE A 53 6.42 0.97 -2.89
N ALA A 54 6.88 0.06 -2.05
CA ALA A 54 8.30 -0.17 -1.79
C ALA A 54 8.55 -1.67 -1.55
N PRO A 55 8.65 -2.49 -2.61
CA PRO A 55 8.92 -3.92 -2.50
C PRO A 55 10.29 -4.18 -1.85
N THR A 56 10.35 -5.15 -0.94
CA THR A 56 11.62 -5.53 -0.26
C THR A 56 12.30 -6.74 -0.90
N CYS A 57 11.55 -7.54 -1.67
CA CYS A 57 12.07 -8.68 -2.41
C CYS A 57 11.29 -8.93 -3.72
N ALA A 58 11.87 -9.75 -4.61
CA ALA A 58 11.26 -10.07 -5.91
C ALA A 58 9.87 -10.71 -5.77
N ALA A 59 9.66 -11.56 -4.75
CA ALA A 59 8.36 -12.19 -4.52
C ALA A 59 7.28 -11.17 -4.11
N GLU A 60 7.63 -10.14 -3.33
CA GLU A 60 6.68 -9.05 -3.01
C GLU A 60 6.29 -8.28 -4.28
N GLN A 61 7.25 -8.03 -5.17
CA GLN A 61 6.99 -7.35 -6.44
C GLN A 61 6.08 -8.18 -7.35
N GLU A 62 6.35 -9.48 -7.51
CA GLU A 62 5.54 -10.37 -8.34
C GLU A 62 4.08 -10.44 -7.87
N VAL A 63 3.88 -10.54 -6.55
CA VAL A 63 2.54 -10.53 -5.94
C VAL A 63 1.88 -9.15 -6.11
N ALA A 64 2.61 -8.06 -5.91
CA ALA A 64 2.08 -6.72 -6.14
C ALA A 64 1.62 -6.54 -7.60
N ASP A 65 2.39 -7.02 -8.56
CA ASP A 65 2.07 -6.93 -9.99
C ASP A 65 0.84 -7.78 -10.34
N GLU A 66 0.79 -9.04 -9.86
CA GLU A 66 -0.34 -9.96 -10.11
C GLU A 66 -1.67 -9.39 -9.58
N PHE A 67 -1.65 -8.82 -8.37
CA PHE A 67 -2.87 -8.34 -7.72
C PHE A 67 -3.16 -6.85 -7.94
N SER A 68 -2.26 -6.10 -8.60
CA SER A 68 -2.39 -4.66 -8.86
C SER A 68 -3.74 -4.29 -9.48
N TYR A 69 -4.17 -5.03 -10.50
CA TYR A 69 -5.43 -4.79 -11.19
C TYR A 69 -6.64 -5.05 -10.30
N VAL A 70 -6.58 -6.10 -9.46
CA VAL A 70 -7.67 -6.46 -8.54
C VAL A 70 -7.85 -5.40 -7.46
N ILE A 71 -6.76 -4.87 -6.90
CA ILE A 71 -6.83 -3.77 -5.94
C ILE A 71 -7.34 -2.50 -6.60
N ALA A 72 -6.86 -2.16 -7.80
CA ALA A 72 -7.26 -0.96 -8.50
C ALA A 72 -8.78 -0.96 -8.78
N ASP A 73 -9.32 -2.09 -9.25
CA ASP A 73 -10.76 -2.25 -9.48
C ASP A 73 -11.56 -2.16 -8.17
N PHE A 74 -11.10 -2.85 -7.11
CA PHE A 74 -11.75 -2.77 -5.80
C PHE A 74 -11.78 -1.33 -5.25
N ALA A 75 -10.66 -0.60 -5.33
CA ALA A 75 -10.56 0.79 -4.89
C ALA A 75 -11.51 1.70 -5.68
N GLN A 76 -11.62 1.50 -6.99
CA GLN A 76 -12.56 2.24 -7.84
C GLN A 76 -14.01 1.98 -7.42
N GLN A 77 -14.39 0.73 -7.22
CA GLN A 77 -15.74 0.36 -6.77
C GLN A 77 -16.07 0.94 -5.40
N LEU A 78 -15.12 0.87 -4.46
CA LEU A 78 -15.27 1.46 -3.13
C LEU A 78 -15.45 2.99 -3.20
N GLY A 79 -14.68 3.66 -4.07
CA GLY A 79 -14.82 5.10 -4.31
C GLY A 79 -16.22 5.48 -4.80
N ILE A 80 -16.79 4.70 -5.72
CA ILE A 80 -18.16 4.90 -6.22
C ILE A 80 -19.17 4.74 -5.08
N LEU A 81 -19.04 3.70 -4.26
CA LEU A 81 -19.94 3.45 -3.12
C LEU A 81 -19.84 4.57 -2.08
N HIS A 82 -18.62 5.00 -1.75
CA HIS A 82 -18.40 6.08 -0.80
C HIS A 82 -19.05 7.39 -1.26
N GLN A 83 -18.88 7.76 -2.53
CA GLN A 83 -19.52 8.94 -3.11
C GLN A 83 -21.05 8.87 -3.09
N ARG A 84 -21.62 7.69 -3.35
CA ARG A 84 -23.08 7.48 -3.26
C ARG A 84 -23.58 7.70 -1.83
N GLU A 85 -22.86 7.16 -0.85
CA GLU A 85 -23.21 7.32 0.56
C GLU A 85 -23.12 8.78 1.02
N LEU A 86 -22.07 9.51 0.62
CA LEU A 86 -21.96 10.95 0.90
C LEU A 86 -23.15 11.72 0.34
N ARG A 87 -23.51 11.49 -0.93
CA ARG A 87 -24.68 12.14 -1.56
C ARG A 87 -25.99 11.80 -0.84
N ARG A 88 -26.16 10.54 -0.42
CA ARG A 88 -27.35 10.10 0.34
C ARG A 88 -27.46 10.86 1.65
N ARG A 89 -26.35 10.98 2.41
CA ARG A 89 -26.31 11.73 3.67
C ARG A 89 -26.64 13.20 3.48
N SER A 90 -26.06 13.86 2.47
CA SER A 90 -26.34 15.26 2.16
C SER A 90 -27.81 15.51 1.78
N ARG A 91 -28.45 14.58 1.07
CA ARG A 91 -29.90 14.68 0.76
C ARG A 91 -30.76 14.51 2.01
N LEU A 92 -30.41 13.59 2.90
CA LEU A 92 -31.14 13.37 4.16
C LEU A 92 -30.99 14.55 5.14
N SER A 93 -29.84 15.23 5.16
CA SER A 93 -29.67 16.45 5.96
C SER A 93 -30.44 17.62 5.38
N ALA A 94 -30.50 17.77 4.06
CA ALA A 94 -31.24 18.84 3.39
C ALA A 94 -32.77 18.72 3.50
N VAL A 95 -33.30 17.52 3.74
CA VAL A 95 -34.75 17.28 3.96
C VAL A 95 -35.16 17.54 5.42
N LYS A 96 -34.19 17.61 6.34
CA LYS A 96 -34.43 17.85 7.77
C LYS A 96 -34.23 19.32 8.21
N SER A 97 -33.76 20.20 7.31
CA SER A 97 -33.66 21.65 7.50
C SER A 97 -34.82 22.35 6.81
#